data_AF-J3HJG4-F1
#
_entry.id   AF-J3HJG4-F1
#
_cell.length_a   1.000
_cell.length_b   1.000
_cell.length_c   1.000
_cell.angle_alpha   90.00
_cell.angle_beta   90.00
_cell.angle_gamma   90.00
#
_symmetry.space_group_name_H-M   'P 1'
#
loop_
_entity.id
_entity.type
_entity.pdbx_description
1 polymer ?
#
loop_
_entity_poly.entity_id
_entity_poly.type
_entity_poly.pdbx_seq_one_letter_code
_entity_poly.pdbx_strand_id
1 'polypeptide(L)'
;MKMRMKKKRLRKTLGRELPKGVIRVHEQIISGSVFAKIPPADQYALLLLGHIFHEISWLQRMLYIAQKNIDAESSIVKDGHALQLMFLTRLMLGKLIEFDTLLRDEKRIGDFLVTNFVRESPAEGRAAVESVLVQFSSNAWIRKARNKHFNHYPVFNDVKVALSDVNEHWDFRVFYGERSAHTLYATADAFANLAWLNLADPEDPARGLNKGLELLLSIAGETLALIELALGHYLRGPLAREGDTRQMVLSVRPLSEQRFDFFSELADDA
;
A
#
# COMPACT_ATOMS: atom_id res chain seq x y z
N MET A 1 -10.42 -24.85 16.71
CA MET A 1 -10.28 -25.02 15.24
C MET A 1 -11.00 -23.90 14.47
N LYS A 2 -10.52 -22.64 14.51
CA LYS A 2 -11.16 -21.47 13.83
C LYS A 2 -10.19 -20.45 13.19
N MET A 3 -8.88 -20.72 13.13
CA MET A 3 -7.90 -19.80 12.49
C MET A 3 -7.59 -20.10 11.02
N ARG A 4 -7.98 -21.28 10.50
CA ARG A 4 -7.60 -21.71 9.14
C ARG A 4 -8.41 -21.04 8.01
N MET A 5 -9.54 -20.40 8.33
CA MET A 5 -10.40 -19.74 7.33
C MET A 5 -10.01 -18.30 6.99
N LYS A 6 -9.30 -17.56 7.86
CA LYS A 6 -8.92 -16.15 7.59
C LYS A 6 -7.78 -16.02 6.58
N LYS A 7 -6.75 -16.89 6.62
CA LYS A 7 -5.66 -16.93 5.61
C LYS A 7 -6.17 -17.20 4.18
N LYS A 8 -7.26 -17.94 4.03
CA LYS A 8 -7.87 -18.25 2.72
C LYS A 8 -8.56 -17.03 2.08
N ARG A 9 -8.95 -16.03 2.87
CA ARG A 9 -9.66 -14.82 2.41
C ARG A 9 -8.67 -13.73 1.96
N LEU A 10 -7.57 -13.50 2.68
CA LEU A 10 -6.50 -12.59 2.23
C LEU A 10 -5.85 -13.06 0.92
N ARG A 11 -5.58 -14.36 0.76
CA ARG A 11 -5.19 -14.96 -0.52
C ARG A 11 -6.28 -14.86 -1.60
N LYS A 12 -7.54 -14.57 -1.28
CA LYS A 12 -8.62 -14.43 -2.27
C LYS A 12 -8.73 -12.99 -2.78
N THR A 13 -8.43 -12.00 -1.94
CA THR A 13 -8.41 -10.58 -2.32
C THR A 13 -7.09 -10.19 -2.99
N LEU A 14 -5.95 -10.72 -2.52
CA LEU A 14 -4.62 -10.53 -3.12
C LEU A 14 -4.22 -11.63 -4.12
N GLY A 15 -4.99 -12.73 -4.19
CA GLY A 15 -4.66 -13.91 -5.00
C GLY A 15 -5.83 -14.43 -5.83
N ARG A 16 -6.79 -13.56 -6.20
CA ARG A 16 -7.25 -13.66 -7.59
C ARG A 16 -5.99 -13.43 -8.41
N GLU A 17 -5.52 -14.45 -9.12
CA GLU A 17 -4.49 -14.23 -10.14
C GLU A 17 -4.94 -13.01 -10.94
N LEU A 18 -4.16 -11.93 -10.87
CA LEU A 18 -4.38 -10.80 -11.76
C LEU A 18 -4.36 -11.37 -13.18
N PRO A 19 -5.30 -10.94 -14.04
CA PRO A 19 -5.45 -11.53 -15.36
C PRO A 19 -4.10 -11.51 -16.07
N LYS A 20 -3.55 -12.71 -16.32
CA LYS A 20 -2.36 -12.87 -17.14
C LYS A 20 -2.78 -12.60 -18.58
N GLY A 21 -1.99 -11.79 -19.28
CA GLY A 21 -2.20 -11.53 -20.71
C GLY A 21 -3.04 -10.30 -20.99
N VAL A 22 -4.06 -10.46 -21.83
CA VAL A 22 -4.78 -9.35 -22.45
C VAL A 22 -5.93 -8.88 -21.55
N ILE A 23 -5.91 -7.60 -21.18
CA ILE A 23 -6.98 -6.93 -20.43
C ILE A 23 -7.73 -5.93 -21.32
N ARG A 24 -8.99 -5.68 -20.98
CA ARG A 24 -9.78 -4.59 -21.54
C ARG A 24 -9.76 -3.42 -20.57
N VAL A 25 -9.41 -2.24 -21.08
CA VAL A 25 -9.42 -0.99 -20.32
C VAL A 25 -10.38 -0.04 -21.03
N HIS A 26 -11.15 0.72 -20.27
CA HIS A 26 -12.06 1.73 -20.80
C HIS A 26 -11.49 3.11 -20.48
N GLU A 27 -11.30 3.93 -21.51
CA GLU A 27 -10.98 5.34 -21.40
C GLU A 27 -12.28 6.13 -21.52
N GLN A 28 -12.60 6.96 -20.53
CA GLN A 28 -13.72 7.89 -20.60
C GLN A 28 -13.17 9.32 -20.68
N ILE A 29 -13.40 9.99 -21.80
CA ILE A 29 -12.93 11.35 -22.05
C ILE A 29 -14.06 12.31 -21.73
N ILE A 30 -13.84 13.15 -20.72
CA ILE A 30 -14.76 14.22 -20.31
C ILE A 30 -14.17 15.54 -20.79
N SER A 31 -14.90 16.30 -21.59
CA SER A 31 -14.42 17.60 -22.07
C SER A 31 -14.30 18.60 -20.91
N GLY A 32 -13.39 19.57 -21.03
CA GLY A 32 -13.22 20.60 -19.99
C GLY A 32 -14.50 21.40 -19.73
N SER A 33 -15.33 21.62 -20.75
CA SER A 33 -16.62 22.32 -20.61
C SER A 33 -17.70 21.49 -19.90
N VAL A 34 -17.66 20.16 -20.03
CA VAL A 34 -18.52 19.25 -19.25
C VAL A 34 -18.00 19.19 -17.81
N PHE A 35 -16.69 19.00 -17.62
CA PHE A 35 -16.08 18.91 -16.29
C PHE A 35 -16.35 20.17 -15.47
N ALA A 36 -16.25 21.36 -16.09
CA ALA A 36 -16.53 22.63 -15.44
C ALA A 36 -17.98 22.79 -14.94
N LYS A 37 -18.94 21.98 -15.43
CA LYS A 37 -20.34 21.98 -14.97
C LYS A 37 -20.55 21.10 -13.73
N ILE A 38 -19.61 20.22 -13.41
CA ILE A 38 -19.64 19.41 -12.19
C ILE A 38 -19.56 20.36 -10.97
N PRO A 39 -20.31 20.13 -9.88
CA PRO A 39 -20.14 20.93 -8.66
C PRO A 39 -18.67 21.00 -8.21
N PRO A 40 -18.13 22.16 -7.81
CA PRO A 40 -16.71 22.27 -7.45
C PRO A 40 -16.23 21.29 -6.37
N ALA A 41 -17.11 20.95 -5.41
CA ALA A 41 -16.81 19.95 -4.38
C ALA A 41 -16.64 18.54 -4.97
N ASP A 42 -17.46 18.17 -5.95
CA ASP A 42 -17.37 16.88 -6.64
C ASP A 42 -16.15 16.85 -7.57
N GLN A 43 -15.82 17.95 -8.26
CA GLN A 43 -14.58 18.06 -9.05
C GLN A 43 -13.34 17.80 -8.18
N TYR A 44 -13.29 18.47 -7.01
CA TYR A 44 -12.23 18.27 -6.04
C TYR A 44 -12.15 16.82 -5.56
N ALA A 45 -13.29 16.22 -5.20
CA ALA A 45 -13.34 14.84 -4.73
C ALA A 45 -12.89 13.83 -5.80
N LEU A 46 -13.35 13.99 -7.05
CA LEU A 46 -12.95 13.13 -8.16
C LEU A 46 -11.44 13.14 -8.38
N LEU A 47 -10.84 14.34 -8.46
CA LEU A 47 -9.41 14.50 -8.70
C LEU A 47 -8.58 13.94 -7.54
N LEU A 48 -8.95 14.29 -6.31
CA LEU A 48 -8.20 13.86 -5.14
C LEU A 48 -8.32 12.35 -4.89
N LEU A 49 -9.53 11.79 -4.97
CA LEU A 49 -9.74 10.34 -4.80
C LEU A 49 -9.09 9.53 -5.91
N GLY A 50 -9.11 10.02 -7.17
CA GLY A 50 -8.37 9.40 -8.26
C GLY A 50 -6.86 9.39 -8.02
N HIS A 51 -6.30 10.49 -7.51
CA HIS A 51 -4.89 10.55 -7.11
C HIS A 51 -4.56 9.56 -5.99
N ILE A 52 -5.34 9.55 -4.91
CA ILE A 52 -5.16 8.64 -3.77
C ILE A 52 -5.26 7.17 -4.21
N PHE A 53 -6.25 6.85 -5.06
CA PHE A 53 -6.41 5.51 -5.62
C PHE A 53 -5.14 5.06 -6.36
N HIS A 54 -4.56 5.93 -7.20
CA HIS A 54 -3.33 5.61 -7.91
C HIS A 54 -2.14 5.39 -6.97
N GLU A 55 -1.93 6.26 -5.98
CA GLU A 55 -0.82 6.09 -5.03
C GLU A 55 -0.94 4.78 -4.24
N ILE A 56 -2.12 4.49 -3.66
CA ILE A 56 -2.34 3.29 -2.86
C ILE A 56 -2.30 2.03 -3.74
N SER A 57 -2.92 2.03 -4.92
CA SER A 57 -2.90 0.86 -5.82
C SER A 57 -1.49 0.56 -6.33
N TRP A 58 -0.70 1.59 -6.66
CA TRP A 58 0.68 1.43 -7.05
C TRP A 58 1.54 0.89 -5.90
N LEU A 59 1.43 1.46 -4.69
CA LEU A 59 2.14 0.96 -3.52
C LEU A 59 1.78 -0.49 -3.18
N GLN A 60 0.49 -0.86 -3.30
CA GLN A 60 0.03 -2.22 -3.06
C GLN A 60 0.66 -3.19 -4.07
N ARG A 61 0.73 -2.79 -5.34
CA ARG A 61 1.40 -3.56 -6.39
C ARG A 61 2.91 -3.69 -6.14
N MET A 62 3.59 -2.61 -5.75
CA MET A 62 5.02 -2.64 -5.45
C MET A 62 5.33 -3.51 -4.24
N LEU A 63 4.52 -3.45 -3.18
CA LEU A 63 4.64 -4.34 -2.02
C LEU A 63 4.50 -5.82 -2.41
N TYR A 64 3.55 -6.14 -3.30
CA TYR A 64 3.39 -7.50 -3.80
C TYR A 64 4.62 -7.99 -4.56
N ILE A 65 5.22 -7.13 -5.40
CA ILE A 65 6.46 -7.45 -6.13
C ILE A 65 7.62 -7.63 -5.14
N ALA A 66 7.83 -6.67 -4.24
CA ALA A 66 8.91 -6.72 -3.25
C ALA A 66 8.83 -7.96 -2.36
N GLN A 67 7.62 -8.36 -1.93
CA GLN A 67 7.42 -9.54 -1.09
C GLN A 67 7.87 -10.85 -1.77
N LYS A 68 7.74 -10.95 -3.10
CA LYS A 68 8.14 -12.16 -3.84
C LYS A 68 9.64 -12.33 -3.96
N ASN A 69 10.38 -11.24 -3.90
CA ASN A 69 11.82 -11.25 -4.14
C ASN A 69 12.63 -11.53 -2.85
N ILE A 70 11.98 -11.74 -1.71
CA ILE A 70 12.65 -11.97 -0.41
C ILE A 70 13.40 -13.31 -0.36
N ASP A 71 13.01 -14.28 -1.18
CA ASP A 71 13.60 -15.63 -1.19
C ASP A 71 14.85 -15.73 -2.11
N ALA A 72 15.52 -14.62 -2.39
CA ALA A 72 16.77 -14.61 -3.16
C ALA A 72 17.88 -15.41 -2.45
N GLU A 73 18.71 -16.09 -3.24
CA GLU A 73 19.80 -16.94 -2.73
C GLU A 73 20.95 -16.11 -2.15
N SER A 74 21.37 -15.05 -2.86
CA SER A 74 22.44 -14.18 -2.35
C SER A 74 21.97 -13.26 -1.23
N SER A 75 22.78 -13.22 -0.17
CA SER A 75 22.51 -12.40 1.02
C SER A 75 22.39 -10.90 0.72
N ILE A 76 23.17 -10.36 -0.22
CA ILE A 76 23.11 -8.93 -0.59
C ILE A 76 21.80 -8.59 -1.31
N VAL A 77 21.35 -9.47 -2.19
CA VAL A 77 20.10 -9.31 -2.95
C VAL A 77 18.92 -9.37 -1.99
N LYS A 78 18.93 -10.35 -1.09
CA LYS A 78 17.93 -10.48 -0.02
C LYS A 78 17.85 -9.24 0.87
N ASP A 79 18.99 -8.70 1.32
CA ASP A 79 19.03 -7.48 2.15
C ASP A 79 18.48 -6.27 1.38
N GLY A 80 18.80 -6.15 0.09
CA GLY A 80 18.25 -5.11 -0.79
C GLY A 80 16.72 -5.20 -0.92
N HIS A 81 16.18 -6.40 -1.11
CA HIS A 81 14.73 -6.61 -1.17
C HIS A 81 14.03 -6.35 0.16
N ALA A 82 14.65 -6.73 1.28
CA ALA A 82 14.13 -6.44 2.61
C ALA A 82 14.02 -4.91 2.85
N LEU A 83 15.05 -4.15 2.46
CA LEU A 83 15.04 -2.69 2.52
C LEU A 83 13.88 -2.11 1.69
N GLN A 84 13.74 -2.54 0.44
CA GLN A 84 12.67 -2.07 -0.45
C GLN A 84 11.29 -2.37 0.13
N LEU A 85 11.06 -3.59 0.62
CA LEU A 85 9.80 -3.97 1.25
C LEU A 85 9.50 -3.07 2.45
N MET A 86 10.46 -2.87 3.35
CA MET A 86 10.28 -2.08 4.56
C MET A 86 10.05 -0.60 4.27
N PHE A 87 10.73 -0.05 3.27
CA PHE A 87 10.50 1.32 2.81
C PHE A 87 9.08 1.49 2.25
N LEU A 88 8.68 0.62 1.31
CA LEU A 88 7.34 0.64 0.71
C LEU A 88 6.24 0.43 1.76
N THR A 89 6.49 -0.39 2.77
CA THR A 89 5.54 -0.67 3.85
C THR A 89 5.27 0.58 4.70
N ARG A 90 6.34 1.30 5.06
CA ARG A 90 6.23 2.57 5.79
C ARG A 90 5.53 3.63 4.94
N LEU A 91 5.86 3.72 3.65
CA LEU A 91 5.22 4.66 2.73
C LEU A 91 3.72 4.37 2.56
N MET A 92 3.35 3.10 2.41
CA MET A 92 1.94 2.66 2.37
C MET A 92 1.18 3.05 3.65
N LEU A 93 1.74 2.72 4.82
CA LEU A 93 1.15 3.10 6.11
C LEU A 93 0.86 4.61 6.16
N GLY A 94 1.83 5.41 5.72
CA GLY A 94 1.70 6.85 5.57
C GLY A 94 0.51 7.32 4.77
N LYS A 95 0.43 6.86 3.51
CA LYS A 95 -0.66 7.22 2.60
C LYS A 95 -2.02 6.80 3.13
N LEU A 96 -2.10 5.65 3.80
CA LEU A 96 -3.34 5.21 4.44
C LEU A 96 -3.75 6.12 5.62
N ILE A 97 -2.79 6.61 6.39
CA ILE A 97 -3.05 7.56 7.49
C ILE A 97 -3.47 8.93 6.96
N GLU A 98 -2.85 9.41 5.88
CA GLU A 98 -3.27 10.64 5.20
C GLU A 98 -4.72 10.50 4.74
N PHE A 99 -5.09 9.34 4.20
CA PHE A 99 -6.48 9.05 3.83
C PHE A 99 -7.42 8.99 5.04
N ASP A 100 -7.06 8.35 6.16
CA ASP A 100 -7.85 8.36 7.40
C ASP A 100 -8.07 9.80 7.91
N THR A 101 -7.03 10.61 7.88
CA THR A 101 -7.10 12.03 8.28
C THR A 101 -8.03 12.80 7.34
N LEU A 102 -7.90 12.60 6.03
CA LEU A 102 -8.78 13.20 5.03
C LEU A 102 -10.25 12.83 5.25
N LEU A 103 -10.55 11.55 5.51
CA LEU A 103 -11.92 11.11 5.77
C LEU A 103 -12.55 11.75 7.02
N ARG A 104 -11.73 12.06 8.04
CA ARG A 104 -12.19 12.66 9.29
C ARG A 104 -12.37 14.17 9.18
N ASP A 105 -11.42 14.83 8.52
CA ASP A 105 -11.29 16.29 8.58
C ASP A 105 -11.91 16.97 7.36
N GLU A 106 -11.96 16.28 6.21
CA GLU A 106 -12.48 16.83 4.96
C GLU A 106 -13.86 16.26 4.61
N LYS A 107 -14.90 16.93 5.13
CA LYS A 107 -16.30 16.54 4.97
C LYS A 107 -16.72 16.33 3.51
N ARG A 108 -16.16 17.11 2.56
CA ARG A 108 -16.52 16.98 1.13
C ARG A 108 -16.16 15.60 0.58
N ILE A 109 -15.04 15.03 1.01
CA ILE A 109 -14.61 13.69 0.59
C ILE A 109 -15.50 12.62 1.21
N GLY A 110 -15.77 12.72 2.52
CA GLY A 110 -16.67 11.80 3.21
C GLY A 110 -18.08 11.79 2.60
N ASP A 111 -18.67 12.97 2.38
CA ASP A 111 -19.99 13.13 1.76
C ASP A 111 -20.02 12.56 0.34
N PHE A 112 -18.97 12.81 -0.45
CA PHE A 112 -18.86 12.26 -1.82
C PHE A 112 -18.84 10.73 -1.79
N LEU A 113 -18.01 10.12 -0.95
CA LEU A 113 -17.92 8.66 -0.82
C LEU A 113 -19.24 8.07 -0.36
N VAL A 114 -19.88 8.62 0.68
CA VAL A 114 -21.17 8.13 1.20
C VAL A 114 -22.26 8.19 0.13
N THR A 115 -22.35 9.32 -0.58
CA THR A 115 -23.41 9.56 -1.56
C THR A 115 -23.25 8.71 -2.82
N ASN A 116 -22.00 8.42 -3.21
CA ASN A 116 -21.72 7.75 -4.46
C ASN A 116 -21.32 6.29 -4.31
N PHE A 117 -21.16 5.75 -3.10
CA PHE A 117 -20.86 4.33 -2.91
C PHE A 117 -21.96 3.41 -3.49
N VAL A 118 -23.20 3.65 -3.08
CA VAL A 118 -24.43 3.09 -3.64
C VAL A 118 -25.46 4.20 -3.56
N ARG A 119 -25.81 4.82 -4.70
CA ARG A 119 -26.65 6.03 -4.71
C ARG A 119 -28.03 5.80 -4.08
N GLU A 120 -28.54 4.58 -4.21
CA GLU A 120 -29.82 4.15 -3.65
C GLU A 120 -29.74 3.84 -2.14
N SER A 121 -28.53 3.70 -1.59
CA SER A 121 -28.30 3.30 -0.19
C SER A 121 -27.18 4.11 0.48
N PRO A 122 -27.42 5.38 0.84
CA PRO A 122 -26.46 6.17 1.63
C PRO A 122 -26.10 5.54 2.98
N ALA A 123 -26.94 4.66 3.51
CA ALA A 123 -26.64 3.89 4.72
C ALA A 123 -25.50 2.89 4.48
N GLU A 124 -25.47 2.20 3.33
CA GLU A 124 -24.37 1.32 2.95
C GLU A 124 -23.08 2.10 2.71
N GLY A 125 -23.17 3.27 2.05
CA GLY A 125 -22.02 4.16 1.88
C GLY A 125 -21.41 4.59 3.21
N ARG A 126 -22.24 5.00 4.17
CA ARG A 126 -21.80 5.29 5.54
C ARG A 126 -21.15 4.09 6.22
N ALA A 127 -21.79 2.93 6.17
CA ALA A 127 -21.25 1.72 6.76
C ALA A 127 -19.89 1.33 6.16
N ALA A 128 -19.68 1.54 4.85
CA ALA A 128 -18.41 1.29 4.19
C ALA A 128 -17.31 2.25 4.65
N VAL A 129 -17.60 3.56 4.72
CA VAL A 129 -16.67 4.57 5.25
C VAL A 129 -16.34 4.27 6.71
N GLU A 130 -17.34 3.99 7.54
CA GLU A 130 -17.16 3.63 8.95
C GLU A 130 -16.32 2.35 9.11
N SER A 131 -16.53 1.34 8.28
CA SER A 131 -15.73 0.11 8.30
C SER A 131 -14.24 0.43 8.11
N VAL A 132 -13.90 1.26 7.12
CA VAL A 132 -12.52 1.68 6.88
C VAL A 132 -11.96 2.46 8.09
N LEU A 133 -12.71 3.44 8.61
CA LEU A 133 -12.30 4.24 9.79
C LEU A 133 -12.13 3.39 11.07
N VAL A 134 -12.91 2.33 11.22
CA VAL A 134 -12.79 1.39 12.35
C VAL A 134 -11.48 0.61 12.27
N GLN A 135 -11.00 0.25 11.08
CA GLN A 135 -9.69 -0.40 10.94
C GLN A 135 -8.56 0.50 11.46
N PHE A 136 -8.58 1.80 11.16
CA PHE A 136 -7.54 2.71 11.68
C PHE A 136 -7.58 2.88 13.19
N SER A 137 -8.78 3.02 13.76
CA SER A 137 -8.95 3.30 15.19
C SER A 137 -8.77 2.07 16.10
N SER A 138 -9.12 0.87 15.62
CA SER A 138 -9.02 -0.38 16.37
C SER A 138 -7.59 -0.93 16.46
N ASN A 139 -6.68 -0.48 15.60
CA ASN A 139 -5.33 -1.00 15.52
C ASN A 139 -4.32 -0.06 16.21
N ALA A 140 -4.06 -0.33 17.49
CA ALA A 140 -3.13 0.47 18.30
C ALA A 140 -1.71 0.57 17.70
N TRP A 141 -1.27 -0.48 17.01
CA TRP A 141 0.02 -0.50 16.32
C TRP A 141 0.12 0.57 15.22
N ILE A 142 -0.90 0.74 14.37
CA ILE A 142 -0.91 1.74 13.29
C ILE A 142 -0.64 3.13 13.85
N ARG A 143 -1.32 3.49 14.94
CA ARG A 143 -1.13 4.78 15.62
C ARG A 143 0.28 4.94 16.18
N LYS A 144 0.84 3.90 16.80
CA LYS A 144 2.22 3.94 17.31
C LYS A 144 3.24 4.06 16.17
N ALA A 145 3.08 3.26 15.13
CA ALA A 145 3.95 3.24 13.95
C ALA A 145 3.94 4.59 13.21
N ARG A 146 2.76 5.20 13.05
CA ARG A 146 2.61 6.58 12.58
C ARG A 146 3.48 7.54 13.38
N ASN A 147 3.19 7.62 14.68
CA ASN A 147 3.69 8.69 15.54
C ASN A 147 5.21 8.60 15.73
N LYS A 148 5.79 7.39 15.61
CA LYS A 148 7.21 7.16 15.87
C LYS A 148 8.08 7.04 14.64
N HIS A 149 7.56 6.56 13.50
CA HIS A 149 8.45 6.05 12.44
C HIS A 149 7.98 6.28 11.00
N PHE A 150 6.81 6.87 10.77
CA PHE A 150 6.39 7.14 9.38
C PHE A 150 7.30 8.19 8.71
N ASN A 151 7.50 9.33 9.37
CA ASN A 151 8.33 10.45 8.89
C ASN A 151 9.43 10.84 9.89
N HIS A 152 9.75 9.96 10.83
CA HIS A 152 10.72 10.23 11.88
C HIS A 152 11.75 9.11 11.93
N TYR A 153 13.02 9.50 12.07
CA TYR A 153 14.06 8.55 12.44
C TYR A 153 13.77 8.01 13.85
N PRO A 154 14.03 6.71 14.09
CA PRO A 154 13.87 6.18 15.44
C PRO A 154 14.77 6.94 16.41
N VAL A 155 14.24 7.30 17.57
CA VAL A 155 15.06 7.91 18.63
C VAL A 155 15.86 6.83 19.34
N PHE A 156 16.93 7.21 20.03
CA PHE A 156 17.81 6.26 20.73
C PHE A 156 17.06 5.26 21.63
N ASN A 157 16.02 5.71 22.32
CA ASN A 157 15.21 4.83 23.18
C ASN A 157 14.39 3.78 22.41
N ASP A 158 13.98 4.05 21.17
CA ASP A 158 13.22 3.08 20.36
C ASP A 158 14.13 1.93 19.88
N VAL A 159 15.42 2.20 19.73
CA VAL A 159 16.40 1.24 19.23
C VAL A 159 17.27 0.62 20.33
N LYS A 160 17.17 1.11 21.57
CA LYS A 160 17.98 0.63 22.70
C LYS A 160 17.82 -0.88 22.92
N VAL A 161 16.60 -1.40 22.76
CA VAL A 161 16.32 -2.84 22.85
C VAL A 161 17.03 -3.61 21.74
N ALA A 162 16.96 -3.11 20.50
CA ALA A 162 17.67 -3.71 19.38
C ALA A 162 19.20 -3.68 19.59
N LEU A 163 19.74 -2.60 20.19
CA LEU A 163 21.16 -2.51 20.55
C LEU A 163 21.57 -3.52 21.63
N SER A 164 20.71 -3.81 22.60
CA SER A 164 21.01 -4.82 23.64
C SER A 164 20.95 -6.25 23.12
N ASP A 165 20.24 -6.48 22.01
CA ASP A 165 20.16 -7.78 21.35
C ASP A 165 21.35 -8.03 20.39
N VAL A 166 22.17 -7.00 20.13
CA VAL A 166 23.45 -7.14 19.42
C VAL A 166 24.40 -7.93 20.33
N ASN A 167 24.49 -9.23 20.09
CA ASN A 167 25.45 -10.12 20.73
C ASN A 167 26.68 -10.31 19.83
N GLU A 168 27.63 -11.15 20.27
CA GLU A 168 28.88 -11.45 19.54
C GLU A 168 28.68 -12.02 18.12
N HIS A 169 27.44 -12.32 17.71
CA HIS A 169 27.10 -12.87 16.41
C HIS A 169 26.49 -11.86 15.42
N TRP A 170 26.46 -10.57 15.78
CA TRP A 170 26.00 -9.52 14.88
C TRP A 170 27.15 -8.87 14.12
N ASP A 171 27.29 -9.20 12.84
CA ASP A 171 28.21 -8.50 11.95
C ASP A 171 27.60 -7.17 11.48
N PHE A 172 28.40 -6.10 11.53
CA PHE A 172 28.07 -4.86 10.85
C PHE A 172 28.37 -5.01 9.35
N ARG A 173 27.31 -5.18 8.55
CA ARG A 173 27.37 -5.46 7.12
C ARG A 173 27.06 -4.21 6.32
N VAL A 174 28.01 -3.85 5.46
CA VAL A 174 27.88 -2.79 4.45
C VAL A 174 28.35 -3.35 3.13
N PHE A 175 27.54 -3.20 2.11
CA PHE A 175 27.94 -3.44 0.73
C PHE A 175 28.18 -2.08 0.10
N TYR A 176 29.36 -1.84 -0.44
CA TYR A 176 29.71 -0.57 -1.05
C TYR A 176 30.04 -0.79 -2.52
N GLY A 177 29.51 0.09 -3.37
CA GLY A 177 29.81 0.13 -4.79
C GLY A 177 30.52 1.42 -5.17
N GLU A 178 30.96 1.51 -6.42
CA GLU A 178 31.70 2.67 -6.95
C GLU A 178 30.86 3.96 -7.02
N ARG A 179 29.53 3.85 -6.85
CA ARG A 179 28.59 4.98 -6.94
C ARG A 179 27.69 5.03 -5.69
N SER A 180 27.23 6.23 -5.35
CA SER A 180 26.43 6.48 -4.15
C SER A 180 25.13 5.68 -4.06
N ALA A 181 24.51 5.34 -5.19
CA ALA A 181 23.30 4.51 -5.25
C ALA A 181 23.58 2.99 -5.26
N HIS A 182 24.85 2.57 -5.26
CA HIS A 182 25.26 1.16 -5.26
C HIS A 182 25.76 0.71 -3.88
N THR A 183 25.45 1.47 -2.83
CA THR A 183 25.86 1.17 -1.45
C THR A 183 24.63 0.84 -0.61
N LEU A 184 24.71 -0.26 0.13
CA LEU A 184 23.68 -0.76 1.03
C LEU A 184 24.26 -0.96 2.44
N TYR A 185 23.80 -0.15 3.38
CA TYR A 185 24.10 -0.29 4.82
C TYR A 185 23.10 -1.27 5.46
N ALA A 186 23.24 -2.56 5.14
CA ALA A 186 22.27 -3.59 5.52
C ALA A 186 21.99 -3.63 7.03
N THR A 187 23.02 -3.61 7.87
CA THR A 187 22.83 -3.64 9.33
C THR A 187 22.15 -2.36 9.86
N ALA A 188 22.44 -1.20 9.27
CA ALA A 188 21.82 0.07 9.69
C ALA A 188 20.32 0.12 9.33
N ASP A 189 19.94 -0.40 8.15
CA ASP A 189 18.54 -0.48 7.75
C ASP A 189 17.78 -1.53 8.58
N ALA A 190 18.35 -2.72 8.77
CA ALA A 190 17.79 -3.76 9.64
C ALA A 190 17.53 -3.23 11.06
N PHE A 191 18.49 -2.48 11.60
CA PHE A 191 18.39 -1.83 12.90
C PHE A 191 17.23 -0.83 12.98
N ALA A 192 17.08 0.06 12.00
CA ALA A 192 15.98 1.02 11.95
C ALA A 192 14.62 0.30 11.81
N ASN A 193 14.57 -0.77 11.02
CA ASN A 193 13.36 -1.55 10.80
C ASN A 193 12.95 -2.35 12.04
N LEU A 194 13.90 -2.89 12.83
CA LEU A 194 13.62 -3.62 14.07
C LEU A 194 12.85 -2.76 15.08
N ALA A 195 13.21 -1.49 15.24
CA ALA A 195 12.46 -0.57 16.10
C ALA A 195 10.98 -0.46 15.68
N TRP A 196 10.73 -0.41 14.36
CA TRP A 196 9.37 -0.39 13.83
C TRP A 196 8.63 -1.71 14.03
N LEU A 197 9.31 -2.84 13.80
CA LEU A 197 8.75 -4.19 13.96
C LEU A 197 8.40 -4.51 15.41
N ASN A 198 9.22 -4.06 16.35
CA ASN A 198 8.97 -4.18 17.78
C ASN A 198 7.69 -3.47 18.23
N LEU A 199 7.23 -2.43 17.50
CA LEU A 199 5.93 -1.83 17.80
C LEU A 199 4.75 -2.73 17.42
N ALA A 200 4.93 -3.57 16.39
CA ALA A 200 3.90 -4.50 15.93
C ALA A 200 3.81 -5.73 16.85
N ASP A 201 4.97 -6.28 17.20
CA ASP A 201 5.07 -7.47 18.05
C ASP A 201 6.43 -7.49 18.76
N PRO A 202 6.52 -6.99 20.01
CA PRO A 202 7.79 -6.90 20.74
C PRO A 202 8.45 -8.24 21.01
N GLU A 203 7.69 -9.34 21.00
CA GLU A 203 8.22 -10.68 21.30
C GLU A 203 8.78 -11.38 20.06
N ASP A 204 8.31 -11.01 18.87
CA ASP A 204 8.67 -11.66 17.61
C ASP A 204 8.56 -10.64 16.46
N PRO A 205 9.65 -9.92 16.15
CA PRO A 205 9.67 -8.88 15.12
C PRO A 205 9.30 -9.42 13.73
N ALA A 206 9.66 -10.67 13.41
CA ALA A 206 9.33 -11.30 12.14
C ALA A 206 7.81 -11.58 12.03
N ARG A 207 7.18 -12.02 13.13
CA ARG A 207 5.72 -12.09 13.23
C ARG A 207 5.08 -10.71 13.19
N GLY A 208 5.73 -9.71 13.77
CA GLY A 208 5.36 -8.30 13.69
C GLY A 208 5.29 -7.80 12.24
N LEU A 209 6.30 -8.10 11.42
CA LEU A 209 6.33 -7.77 10.00
C LEU A 209 5.13 -8.36 9.27
N ASN A 210 4.92 -9.67 9.42
CA ASN A 210 3.84 -10.37 8.74
C ASN A 210 2.46 -9.82 9.16
N LYS A 211 2.23 -9.61 10.46
CA LYS A 211 0.99 -9.00 10.97
C LYS A 211 0.79 -7.59 10.42
N GLY A 212 1.84 -6.78 10.41
CA GLY A 212 1.80 -5.41 9.91
C GLY A 212 1.48 -5.35 8.41
N LEU A 213 2.17 -6.17 7.60
CA LEU A 213 1.91 -6.29 6.16
C LEU A 213 0.50 -6.78 5.86
N GLU A 214 0.03 -7.86 6.51
CA GLU A 214 -1.32 -8.39 6.31
C GLU A 214 -2.39 -7.34 6.63
N LEU A 215 -2.21 -6.60 7.73
CA LEU A 215 -3.12 -5.54 8.13
C LEU A 215 -3.11 -4.38 7.14
N LEU A 216 -1.92 -3.89 6.74
CA LEU A 216 -1.79 -2.79 5.77
C LEU A 216 -2.42 -3.14 4.42
N LEU A 217 -2.17 -4.35 3.91
CA LEU A 217 -2.75 -4.80 2.66
C LEU A 217 -4.27 -4.96 2.76
N SER A 218 -4.79 -5.37 3.93
CA SER A 218 -6.23 -5.42 4.18
C SER A 218 -6.86 -4.03 4.12
N ILE A 219 -6.28 -3.06 4.84
CA ILE A 219 -6.77 -1.67 4.87
C ILE A 219 -6.66 -1.05 3.48
N ALA A 220 -5.55 -1.22 2.78
CA ALA A 220 -5.39 -0.75 1.41
C ALA A 220 -6.46 -1.34 0.48
N GLY A 221 -6.75 -2.64 0.60
CA GLY A 221 -7.80 -3.30 -0.19
C GLY A 221 -9.20 -2.73 0.07
N GLU A 222 -9.55 -2.50 1.34
CA GLU A 222 -10.84 -1.89 1.71
C GLU A 222 -10.93 -0.43 1.25
N THR A 223 -9.87 0.36 1.39
CA THR A 223 -9.77 1.73 0.90
C THR A 223 -9.93 1.81 -0.62
N LEU A 224 -9.20 0.97 -1.36
CA LEU A 224 -9.28 0.95 -2.83
C LEU A 224 -10.68 0.56 -3.30
N ALA A 225 -11.31 -0.45 -2.67
CA ALA A 225 -12.66 -0.86 -3.02
C ALA A 225 -13.69 0.25 -2.76
N LEU A 226 -13.57 0.95 -1.62
CA LEU A 226 -14.43 2.10 -1.29
C LEU A 226 -14.32 3.20 -2.37
N ILE A 227 -13.10 3.58 -2.72
CA ILE A 227 -12.84 4.62 -3.72
C ILE A 227 -13.31 4.18 -5.11
N GLU A 228 -12.97 2.95 -5.53
CA GLU A 228 -13.35 2.41 -6.84
C GLU A 228 -14.86 2.33 -7.01
N LEU A 229 -15.60 1.91 -5.98
CA LEU A 229 -17.06 1.86 -6.02
C LEU A 229 -17.65 3.26 -6.13
N ALA A 230 -17.21 4.21 -5.30
CA ALA A 230 -17.71 5.57 -5.32
C ALA A 230 -17.41 6.29 -6.65
N LEU A 231 -16.16 6.24 -7.11
CA LEU A 231 -15.76 6.83 -8.40
C LEU A 231 -16.44 6.12 -9.56
N GLY A 232 -16.44 4.79 -9.57
CA GLY A 232 -17.04 4.00 -10.63
C GLY A 232 -18.54 4.25 -10.76
N HIS A 233 -19.25 4.39 -9.64
CA HIS A 233 -20.65 4.77 -9.65
C HIS A 233 -20.85 6.19 -10.18
N TYR A 234 -20.02 7.16 -9.75
CA TYR A 234 -20.11 8.54 -10.27
C TYR A 234 -19.87 8.62 -11.78
N LEU A 235 -18.87 7.88 -12.28
CA LEU A 235 -18.51 7.80 -13.70
C LEU A 235 -19.60 7.10 -14.52
N ARG A 236 -20.18 6.02 -14.00
CA ARG A 236 -21.25 5.25 -14.68
C ARG A 236 -22.66 5.85 -14.50
N GLY A 237 -22.83 6.79 -13.59
CA GLY A 237 -24.08 7.48 -13.33
C GLY A 237 -24.08 8.88 -13.96
N PRO A 238 -23.88 9.94 -13.15
CA PRO A 238 -23.90 11.34 -13.61
C PRO A 238 -23.08 11.61 -14.88
N LEU A 239 -21.90 11.01 -15.03
CA LEU A 239 -20.99 11.31 -16.13
C LEU A 239 -21.09 10.36 -17.33
N ALA A 240 -21.85 9.27 -17.24
CA ALA A 240 -21.88 8.26 -18.29
C ALA A 240 -22.41 8.78 -19.63
N ARG A 241 -23.29 9.79 -19.59
CA ARG A 241 -23.92 10.38 -20.79
C ARG A 241 -23.13 11.52 -21.40
N GLU A 242 -22.14 12.03 -20.68
CA GLU A 242 -21.44 13.28 -21.02
C GLU A 242 -20.02 13.06 -21.55
N GLY A 243 -19.51 11.82 -21.51
CA GLY A 243 -18.16 11.47 -21.94
C GLY A 243 -18.11 10.51 -23.13
N ASP A 244 -17.10 10.64 -23.99
CA ASP A 244 -16.78 9.66 -25.02
C ASP A 244 -16.06 8.48 -24.35
N THR A 245 -16.56 7.26 -24.51
CA THR A 245 -15.96 6.07 -23.91
C THR A 245 -15.36 5.20 -24.99
N ARG A 246 -14.07 4.93 -24.87
CA ARG A 246 -13.31 4.09 -25.80
C ARG A 246 -12.78 2.88 -25.06
N GLN A 247 -12.80 1.73 -25.73
CA GLN A 247 -12.21 0.51 -25.18
C GLN A 247 -10.84 0.28 -25.81
N MET A 248 -9.85 0.07 -24.95
CA MET A 248 -8.50 -0.33 -25.29
C MET A 248 -8.27 -1.78 -24.87
N VAL A 249 -7.40 -2.45 -25.60
CA VAL A 249 -6.98 -3.82 -25.30
C VAL A 249 -5.48 -3.76 -25.03
N LEU A 250 -5.08 -4.04 -23.79
CA LEU A 250 -3.70 -3.93 -23.34
C LEU A 250 -3.16 -5.30 -22.93
N SER A 251 -1.86 -5.51 -23.10
CA SER A 251 -1.17 -6.68 -22.52
C SER A 251 -0.51 -6.28 -21.22
N VAL A 252 -0.70 -7.09 -20.18
CA VAL A 252 -0.07 -6.87 -18.87
C VAL A 252 0.78 -8.08 -18.51
N ARG A 253 2.06 -7.81 -18.19
CA ARG A 253 2.95 -8.83 -17.63
C ARG A 253 2.43 -9.29 -16.27
N PRO A 254 2.36 -10.60 -16.00
CA PRO A 254 2.02 -11.10 -14.67
C PRO A 254 2.88 -10.44 -13.60
N LEU A 255 2.29 -10.07 -12.45
CA LEU A 255 3.08 -9.49 -11.35
C LEU A 255 4.16 -10.45 -10.84
N SER A 256 3.99 -11.77 -11.04
CA SER A 256 5.02 -12.77 -10.75
C SER A 256 6.29 -12.65 -11.60
N GLU A 257 6.22 -11.98 -12.75
CA GLU A 257 7.34 -11.79 -13.67
C GLU A 257 7.95 -10.39 -13.57
N GLN A 258 7.31 -9.49 -12.82
CA GLN A 258 7.83 -8.16 -12.60
C GLN A 258 8.85 -8.18 -11.48
N ARG A 259 9.93 -7.42 -11.65
CA ARG A 259 11.00 -7.29 -10.68
C ARG A 259 11.18 -5.83 -10.29
N PHE A 260 11.52 -5.62 -9.03
CA PHE A 260 11.89 -4.33 -8.48
C PHE A 260 13.14 -4.58 -7.65
N ASP A 261 14.28 -4.57 -8.30
CA ASP A 261 15.53 -5.09 -7.73
C ASP A 261 16.41 -3.93 -7.27
N PHE A 262 16.94 -4.02 -6.06
CA PHE A 262 18.00 -3.10 -5.59
C PHE A 262 19.35 -3.54 -6.17
N PHE A 263 19.62 -4.84 -6.10
CA PHE A 263 20.70 -5.52 -6.80
C PHE A 263 20.10 -6.70 -7.56
N SER A 264 20.67 -7.02 -8.71
CA SER A 264 20.36 -8.24 -9.46
C SER A 264 21.65 -9.03 -9.62
N GLU A 265 21.58 -10.35 -9.44
CA GLU A 265 22.64 -11.22 -9.89
C GLU A 265 22.74 -11.13 -11.41
N LEU A 266 23.95 -11.01 -11.92
CA LEU A 266 24.20 -11.30 -13.32
C LEU A 266 23.89 -12.80 -13.49
N ALA A 267 23.13 -13.15 -14.53
CA ALA A 267 23.13 -14.55 -14.94
C ALA A 267 24.60 -14.89 -15.24
N ASP A 268 25.11 -15.99 -14.67
CA ASP A 268 26.42 -16.52 -15.05
C ASP A 268 26.48 -16.50 -16.59
N ASP A 269 27.39 -15.70 -17.14
CA ASP A 269 27.32 -15.29 -18.54
C ASP A 269 27.18 -16.49 -19.48
N ALA A 270 26.22 -16.33 -20.40
CA ALA A 270 26.11 -17.05 -21.66
C ALA A 270 27.15 -16.55 -22.68
#